data_AF-B2TSA4-F1
#
_entry.id   AF-B2TSA4-F1
#
_cell.length_a   1.000
_cell.length_b   1.000
_cell.length_c   1.000
_cell.angle_alpha   90.00
_cell.angle_beta   90.00
_cell.angle_gamma   90.00
#
_symmetry.space_group_name_H-M   'P 1'
#
loop_
_entity.id
_entity.type
_entity.pdbx_description
1 polymer ?
#
loop_
_entity_poly.entity_id
_entity_poly.type
_entity_poly.pdbx_seq_one_letter_code
_entity_poly.pdbx_strand_id
1 'polypeptide(L)'
;MKKEDVYKFSQKVKLLLRSLEGVKIEGEDYKIEKIKSLYEELEIEIEKFSPTIKEEYSLRTKILYNQMLKSKKEYENIKKSNASKKLVQVALEDFKMSTLKYENSKKIRDSIKNIN
;
A
#
# COMPACT_ATOMS: atom_id res chain seq x y z
N MET A 1 -12.23 14.48 -4.84
CA MET A 1 -11.55 13.43 -4.06
C MET A 1 -10.23 13.09 -4.74
N LYS A 2 -9.10 12.95 -4.03
CA LYS A 2 -7.83 12.60 -4.70
C LYS A 2 -7.85 11.11 -5.09
N LYS A 3 -7.26 10.74 -6.23
CA LYS A 3 -7.15 9.33 -6.67
C LYS A 3 -6.50 8.44 -5.59
N GLU A 4 -5.54 9.00 -4.85
CA GLU A 4 -4.87 8.31 -3.73
C GLU A 4 -5.82 7.98 -2.58
N ASP A 5 -6.80 8.83 -2.30
CA ASP A 5 -7.78 8.62 -1.22
C ASP A 5 -8.79 7.53 -1.63
N VAL A 6 -9.25 7.57 -2.89
CA VAL A 6 -10.11 6.54 -3.49
C VAL A 6 -9.42 5.17 -3.46
N TYR A 7 -8.14 5.11 -3.83
CA TYR A 7 -7.34 3.89 -3.77
C TYR A 7 -7.21 3.34 -2.34
N LYS A 8 -6.83 4.19 -1.39
CA LYS A 8 -6.70 3.75 0.02
C LYS A 8 -8.03 3.22 0.56
N PHE A 9 -9.14 3.86 0.19
CA PHE A 9 -10.47 3.41 0.57
C PHE A 9 -10.80 2.05 -0.07
N SER A 10 -10.59 1.88 -1.38
CA SER A 10 -10.85 0.61 -2.06
C SER A 10 -10.02 -0.54 -1.47
N GLN A 11 -8.74 -0.31 -1.12
CA GLN A 11 -7.94 -1.35 -0.45
C GLN A 11 -8.52 -1.75 0.93
N LYS A 12 -9.05 -0.80 1.71
CA LYS A 12 -9.69 -1.11 3.00
C LYS A 12 -10.99 -1.89 2.83
N VAL A 13 -11.81 -1.53 1.85
CA VAL A 13 -13.04 -2.28 1.52
C VAL A 13 -12.69 -3.70 1.08
N LYS A 14 -11.64 -3.87 0.26
CA LYS A 14 -11.19 -5.20 -0.21
C LYS A 14 -10.76 -6.10 0.94
N LEU A 15 -10.04 -5.53 1.91
CA LEU A 15 -9.66 -6.22 3.14
C LEU A 15 -10.88 -6.59 3.99
N LEU A 16 -11.87 -5.70 4.09
CA LEU A 16 -13.12 -5.97 4.80
C LEU A 16 -13.88 -7.14 4.18
N LEU A 17 -14.12 -7.11 2.86
CA LEU A 17 -14.84 -8.18 2.14
C LEU A 17 -14.15 -9.54 2.35
N ARG A 18 -12.82 -9.60 2.16
CA ARG A 18 -12.03 -10.81 2.45
C ARG A 18 -12.13 -11.29 3.89
N SER A 19 -12.26 -10.37 4.85
CA SER A 19 -12.41 -10.73 6.27
C SER A 19 -13.80 -11.30 6.58
N LEU A 20 -14.78 -11.06 5.71
CA LEU A 20 -16.14 -11.60 5.81
C LEU A 20 -16.29 -12.95 5.06
N GLU A 21 -15.35 -13.31 4.20
CA GLU A 21 -15.37 -14.60 3.50
C GLU A 21 -15.41 -15.76 4.50
N GLY A 22 -16.43 -16.62 4.36
CA GLY A 22 -16.63 -17.78 5.24
C GLY A 22 -17.16 -17.44 6.64
N VAL A 23 -17.42 -16.18 6.95
CA VAL A 23 -18.03 -15.77 8.23
C VAL A 23 -19.52 -16.08 8.20
N LYS A 24 -20.00 -16.78 9.24
CA LYS A 24 -21.43 -17.00 9.46
C LYS A 24 -22.05 -15.73 10.06
N ILE A 25 -23.06 -15.18 9.39
CA ILE A 25 -23.81 -14.01 9.84
C ILE A 25 -25.19 -14.48 10.34
N GLU A 26 -25.57 -14.05 11.54
CA GLU A 26 -26.85 -14.36 12.18
C GLU A 26 -27.59 -13.05 12.51
N GLY A 27 -28.91 -13.02 12.35
CA GLY A 27 -29.73 -11.82 12.52
C GLY A 27 -31.11 -11.97 11.88
N GLU A 28 -31.87 -10.87 11.85
CA GLU A 28 -33.16 -10.81 11.14
C GLU A 28 -32.96 -11.01 9.62
N ASP A 29 -33.80 -11.84 8.99
CA ASP A 29 -33.65 -12.24 7.58
C ASP A 29 -33.47 -11.06 6.63
N TYR A 30 -34.29 -10.01 6.75
CA TYR A 30 -34.17 -8.82 5.89
C TYR A 30 -32.83 -8.07 6.06
N LYS A 31 -32.22 -8.11 7.25
CA LYS A 31 -30.89 -7.52 7.47
C LYS A 31 -29.82 -8.37 6.80
N ILE A 32 -29.94 -9.69 6.87
CA ILE A 32 -29.02 -10.63 6.21
C ILE A 32 -29.09 -10.46 4.69
N GLU A 33 -30.30 -10.41 4.12
CA GLU A 33 -30.47 -10.16 2.68
C GLU A 33 -29.87 -8.83 2.25
N LYS A 34 -30.09 -7.77 3.05
CA LYS A 34 -29.48 -6.46 2.78
C LYS A 34 -27.95 -6.50 2.82
N ILE A 35 -27.35 -7.20 3.78
CA ILE A 35 -25.90 -7.35 3.87
C ILE A 35 -25.36 -8.12 2.65
N LYS A 36 -26.04 -9.18 2.21
CA LYS A 36 -25.66 -9.94 1.01
C LYS A 36 -25.68 -9.06 -0.25
N SER A 37 -26.76 -8.30 -0.46
CA SER A 37 -26.86 -7.36 -1.59
C SER A 37 -25.73 -6.34 -1.58
N LEU A 38 -25.47 -5.71 -0.43
CA LEU A 38 -24.38 -4.73 -0.29
C LEU A 38 -23.00 -5.36 -0.51
N TYR A 39 -22.80 -6.60 -0.09
CA TYR A 39 -21.56 -7.34 -0.31
C TYR A 39 -21.32 -7.54 -1.81
N GLU A 40 -22.32 -8.05 -2.54
CA GLU A 40 -22.25 -8.27 -3.99
C GLU A 40 -22.05 -6.95 -4.78
N GLU A 41 -22.76 -5.89 -4.40
CA GLU A 41 -22.59 -4.55 -4.99
C GLU A 41 -21.16 -4.04 -4.79
N LEU A 42 -20.62 -4.17 -3.58
CA LEU A 42 -19.26 -3.74 -3.27
C LEU A 42 -18.20 -4.58 -4.02
N GLU A 43 -18.41 -5.88 -4.20
CA GLU A 43 -17.51 -6.72 -5.01
C GLU A 43 -17.43 -6.24 -6.46
N ILE A 44 -18.56 -5.85 -7.06
CA ILE A 44 -18.58 -5.32 -8.43
C ILE A 44 -17.97 -3.92 -8.51
N GLU A 45 -18.29 -3.06 -7.55
CA GLU A 45 -17.83 -1.67 -7.58
C GLU A 45 -16.32 -1.57 -7.31
N ILE A 46 -15.77 -2.40 -6.43
CA ILE A 46 -14.36 -2.32 -6.07
C ILE A 46 -13.42 -2.60 -7.25
N GLU A 47 -13.86 -3.37 -8.24
CA GLU A 47 -13.11 -3.59 -9.46
C GLU A 47 -12.98 -2.30 -10.28
N LYS A 48 -14.05 -1.49 -10.34
CA LYS A 48 -14.06 -0.19 -11.04
C LYS A 48 -13.12 0.82 -10.40
N PHE A 49 -12.87 0.68 -9.10
CA PHE A 49 -11.97 1.54 -8.32
C PHE A 49 -10.63 0.87 -8.01
N SER A 50 -10.38 -0.33 -8.56
CA SER A 50 -9.09 -0.99 -8.46
C SER A 50 -8.13 -0.33 -9.44
N PRO A 51 -6.93 0.09 -8.99
CA PRO A 51 -5.96 0.66 -9.91
C PRO A 51 -5.53 -0.41 -10.90
N THR A 52 -5.23 0.00 -12.12
CA THR A 52 -4.46 -0.85 -13.03
C THR A 52 -3.13 -1.22 -12.39
N ILE A 53 -2.51 -2.32 -12.82
CA ILE A 53 -1.17 -2.73 -12.35
C ILE A 53 -0.16 -1.56 -12.52
N LYS A 54 -0.30 -0.75 -13.59
CA LYS A 54 0.50 0.45 -13.81
C LYS A 54 0.30 1.51 -12.72
N GLU A 55 -0.95 1.82 -12.39
CA GLU A 55 -1.30 2.81 -11.36
C GLU A 55 -0.85 2.33 -9.97
N GLU A 56 -1.04 1.05 -9.67
CA GLU A 56 -0.63 0.45 -8.40
C GLU A 56 0.89 0.57 -8.20
N TYR A 57 1.69 0.14 -9.17
CA TYR A 57 3.15 0.23 -9.08
C TYR A 57 3.66 1.68 -9.15
N SER A 58 2.95 2.58 -9.83
CA SER A 58 3.27 4.02 -9.80
C SER A 58 3.09 4.59 -8.40
N LEU A 59 1.95 4.32 -7.75
CA LEU A 59 1.67 4.74 -6.38
C LEU A 59 2.64 4.11 -5.38
N ARG A 60 2.85 2.80 -5.47
CA ARG A 60 3.78 2.06 -4.62
C ARG A 60 5.19 2.59 -4.71
N THR A 61 5.68 2.84 -5.93
CA THR A 61 7.03 3.38 -6.16
C THR A 61 7.17 4.79 -5.58
N LYS A 62 6.14 5.63 -5.70
CA LYS A 62 6.11 6.97 -5.07
C LYS A 62 6.19 6.90 -3.54
N ILE A 63 5.44 5.99 -2.92
CA ILE A 63 5.47 5.77 -1.47
C ILE A 63 6.87 5.34 -1.01
N LEU A 64 7.46 4.35 -1.70
CA LEU A 64 8.79 3.83 -1.38
C LEU A 64 9.90 4.89 -1.56
N TYR A 65 9.78 5.73 -2.59
CA TYR A 65 10.69 6.86 -2.80
C TYR A 65 10.67 7.83 -1.61
N ASN A 66 9.48 8.19 -1.13
CA ASN A 66 9.36 9.07 0.03
C ASN A 66 9.93 8.44 1.31
N GLN A 67 9.74 7.13 1.51
CA GLN A 67 10.32 6.39 2.63
C GLN A 67 11.86 6.38 2.55
N MET A 68 12.43 6.16 1.37
CA MET A 68 13.87 6.23 1.13
C MET A 68 14.44 7.63 1.43
N LEU A 69 13.74 8.70 1.03
CA LEU A 69 14.18 10.06 1.36
C LEU A 69 14.16 10.32 2.87
N LYS A 70 13.15 9.79 3.57
CA LYS A 70 13.05 9.90 5.03
C LYS A 70 14.20 9.18 5.73
N SER A 71 14.47 7.92 5.38
CA SER A 71 15.56 7.13 5.97
C SER A 71 16.94 7.73 5.66
N LYS A 72 17.14 8.27 4.45
CA LYS A 72 18.36 9.00 4.09
C LYS A 72 18.59 10.19 5.03
N LYS A 73 17.57 11.02 5.23
CA LYS A 73 17.65 12.20 6.10
C LYS A 73 17.95 11.78 7.55
N GLU A 74 17.32 10.72 8.03
CA GLU A 74 17.53 10.18 9.37
C GLU A 74 18.96 9.67 9.59
N TYR A 75 19.49 8.88 8.63
CA TYR A 75 20.88 8.45 8.64
C TYR A 75 21.86 9.64 8.68
N GLU A 76 21.67 10.66 7.83
CA GLU A 76 22.52 11.85 7.81
C GLU A 76 22.47 12.64 9.12
N ASN A 77 21.29 12.74 9.75
CA ASN A 77 21.14 13.39 11.05
C ASN A 77 21.87 12.60 12.15
N ILE A 78 21.67 11.28 12.20
CA ILE A 78 22.31 10.40 13.18
C ILE A 78 23.84 10.46 13.05
N LYS A 79 24.35 10.39 11.82
CA LYS A 79 25.79 10.48 11.52
C LYS A 79 26.42 11.77 12.03
N LYS A 80 25.67 12.88 12.02
CA LYS A 80 26.13 14.19 12.53
C LYS A 80 26.00 14.35 14.05
N SER A 81 25.21 13.52 14.71
CA SER A 81 24.79 13.72 16.11
C SER A 81 25.72 13.14 17.19
N ASN A 82 27.00 12.83 16.87
CA ASN A 82 27.90 12.09 17.77
C ASN A 82 27.29 10.78 18.32
N ALA A 83 26.37 10.17 17.57
CA ALA A 83 25.72 8.93 17.95
C ALA A 83 26.71 7.75 17.99
N SER A 84 26.35 6.70 18.74
CA SER A 84 27.16 5.49 18.79
C SER A 84 27.32 4.84 17.41
N LYS A 85 28.47 4.20 17.17
CA LYS A 85 28.74 3.47 15.90
C LYS A 85 27.64 2.47 15.57
N LYS A 86 27.06 1.80 16.58
CA LYS A 86 25.94 0.87 16.43
C LYS A 86 24.70 1.56 15.87
N LEU A 87 24.34 2.74 16.40
CA LEU A 87 23.16 3.48 15.94
C LEU A 87 23.33 3.97 14.49
N VAL A 88 24.53 4.44 14.14
CA VAL A 88 24.86 4.86 12.77
C VAL A 88 24.74 3.68 11.79
N GLN A 89 25.20 2.49 12.19
CA GLN A 89 25.12 1.29 11.38
C GLN A 89 23.67 0.86 11.12
N VAL A 90 22.82 0.86 12.16
CA VAL A 90 21.39 0.54 12.02
C VAL A 90 20.70 1.51 11.05
N ALA A 91 20.92 2.81 11.20
CA ALA A 91 20.35 3.81 10.31
C ALA A 91 20.84 3.67 8.85
N LEU A 92 22.10 3.27 8.65
CA LEU A 92 22.65 2.99 7.33
C LEU A 92 21.98 1.76 6.70
N GLU A 93 21.76 0.69 7.46
CA GLU A 93 21.07 -0.51 7.01
C GLU A 93 19.62 -0.22 6.64
N ASP A 94 18.90 0.55 7.45
CA ASP A 94 17.54 1.00 7.14
C ASP A 94 17.48 1.80 5.83
N PHE A 95 18.44 2.72 5.63
CA PHE A 95 18.55 3.47 4.39
C PHE A 95 18.83 2.55 3.19
N LYS A 96 19.77 1.61 3.30
CA LYS A 96 20.05 0.63 2.24
C LYS A 96 18.83 -0.23 1.90
N MET A 97 18.12 -0.72 2.91
CA MET A 97 16.92 -1.53 2.73
C MET A 97 15.79 -0.75 2.06
N SER A 98 15.57 0.50 2.46
CA SER A 98 14.58 1.36 1.82
C SER A 98 14.93 1.68 0.35
N THR A 99 16.21 1.91 0.05
CA THR A 99 16.72 2.09 -1.31
C THR A 99 16.47 0.86 -2.17
N LEU A 100 16.80 -0.33 -1.67
CA LEU A 100 16.60 -1.59 -2.39
C LEU A 100 15.11 -1.81 -2.72
N LYS A 101 14.21 -1.57 -1.76
CA LYS A 101 12.76 -1.68 -1.98
C LYS A 101 12.28 -0.71 -3.07
N TYR A 102 12.74 0.54 -3.01
CA TYR A 102 12.42 1.55 -4.03
C TYR A 102 12.90 1.14 -5.43
N GLU A 103 14.17 0.75 -5.56
CA GLU A 103 14.76 0.37 -6.86
C GLU A 103 14.07 -0.86 -7.46
N ASN A 104 13.73 -1.86 -6.65
CA ASN A 104 12.98 -3.02 -7.10
C ASN A 104 11.59 -2.63 -7.61
N SER A 105 10.86 -1.79 -6.87
CA SER A 105 9.54 -1.30 -7.30
C SER A 105 9.62 -0.46 -8.56
N LYS A 106 10.64 0.39 -8.68
CA LYS A 106 10.90 1.22 -9.85
C LYS A 106 11.16 0.38 -11.09
N LYS A 107 12.00 -0.67 -10.99
CA LYS A 107 12.26 -1.61 -12.10
C LYS A 107 10.98 -2.25 -12.61
N ILE A 108 10.12 -2.73 -11.71
CA ILE A 108 8.84 -3.34 -12.10
C ILE A 108 7.91 -2.31 -12.74
N ARG A 109 7.77 -1.12 -12.14
CA ARG A 109 6.97 -0.03 -12.71
C ARG A 109 7.43 0.33 -14.12
N ASP A 110 8.74 0.41 -14.33
CA ASP A 110 9.32 0.79 -15.62
C ASP A 110 9.15 -0.33 -16.66
N SER A 111 9.22 -1.61 -16.26
CA SER A 111 8.97 -2.73 -17.17
C SER A 111 7.50 -2.85 -17.62
N ILE A 112 6.55 -2.49 -16.75
CA ILE A 112 5.12 -2.53 -17.09
C ILE A 112 4.64 -1.25 -17.79
N LYS A 113 5.45 -0.19 -17.84
CA LYS A 113 5.06 1.11 -18.42
C LYS A 113 4.64 0.98 -19.89
N ASN A 114 5.26 0.06 -20.62
CA ASN A 114 5.06 -0.16 -22.06
C ASN A 114 4.13 -1.34 -22.38
N ILE A 115 3.58 -2.04 -21.37
CA ILE A 115 2.64 -3.15 -21.60
C ILE A 115 1.26 -2.52 -21.81
N ASN A 116 0.70 -2.57 -23.02
CA ASN A 116 -0.61 -1.97 -23.32
C ASN A 116 -1.73 -2.66 -22.56
#